data_AF-A0A955PFX3-F1
#
_entry.id   AF-A0A955PFX3-F1
#
_cell.length_a   1.000
_cell.length_b   1.000
_cell.length_c   1.000
_cell.angle_alpha   90.00
_cell.angle_beta   90.00
_cell.angle_gamma   90.00
#
_symmetry.space_group_name_H-M   'P 1'
#
loop_
_entity.id
_entity.type
_entity.pdbx_description
1 polymer ?
#
loop_
_entity_poly.entity_id
_entity_poly.type
_entity_poly.pdbx_seq_one_letter_code
_entity_poly.pdbx_strand_id
1 'polypeptide(L)'
;METQKPTVEIQSAVIRFAGDSGDGMQLTGTQFTNTTAVFGNDISTLPDFPAEIRAPAGSLPGVSGFQINFGSQEIRTPGDRPDVLVAMNPAALKVNLADLVEGGTVIVNEDSFQASNLDKAGYESNPLDDGSLEGYRVIRIPLTTLTLNAIKDTGLDRKQGQRCKNFFALGVVYWMYDRPLDHTLNWIQSKFGRNPAVLEANTAALKHGFNYAETTEIFTTHYSIRKASLAPGKYRNLTGNQAIALGAVTAMEKSGRELFYGSYPITPASEILQELSRYKKFGVKTFQAEDEIAAIGAALGASFAGGIGLTGTSGPGVALKGEFIGLAVMT
;
A
#
# COMPACT_ATOMS: atom_id res chain seq x y z
N MET A 1 -18.65 -34.22 -8.75
CA MET A 1 -18.91 -33.57 -7.46
C MET A 1 -17.77 -32.60 -7.25
N GLU A 2 -18.00 -31.30 -7.46
CA GLU A 2 -17.01 -30.27 -7.12
C GLU A 2 -16.88 -30.26 -5.59
N THR A 3 -15.73 -30.69 -5.09
CA THR A 3 -15.37 -30.57 -3.67
C THR A 3 -15.13 -29.10 -3.38
N GLN A 4 -16.20 -28.37 -3.06
CA GLN A 4 -16.11 -26.99 -2.58
C GLN A 4 -15.27 -26.99 -1.30
N LYS A 5 -14.13 -26.29 -1.33
CA LYS A 5 -13.24 -26.14 -0.18
C LYS A 5 -14.00 -25.47 0.97
N PRO A 6 -13.76 -25.84 2.24
CA PRO A 6 -14.49 -25.27 3.37
C PRO A 6 -14.28 -23.76 3.47
N THR A 7 -15.38 -23.03 3.64
CA THR A 7 -15.40 -21.59 3.94
C THR A 7 -15.34 -21.41 5.46
N VAL A 8 -14.42 -20.59 5.95
CA VAL A 8 -14.38 -20.19 7.36
C VAL A 8 -14.76 -18.71 7.47
N GLU A 9 -15.79 -18.43 8.25
CA GLU A 9 -16.17 -17.04 8.54
C GLU A 9 -15.26 -16.46 9.62
N ILE A 10 -14.67 -15.30 9.36
CA ILE A 10 -13.85 -14.54 10.33
C ILE A 10 -14.33 -13.09 10.39
N GLN A 11 -14.03 -12.40 11.50
CA GLN A 11 -14.47 -11.01 11.72
C GLN A 11 -13.57 -9.99 11.02
N SER A 12 -12.27 -10.25 10.99
CA SER A 12 -11.26 -9.38 10.37
C SER A 12 -10.05 -10.19 9.96
N ALA A 13 -9.22 -9.61 9.09
CA ALA A 13 -7.91 -10.13 8.76
C ALA A 13 -6.92 -9.00 8.49
N VAL A 14 -5.65 -9.26 8.79
CA VAL A 14 -4.53 -8.38 8.51
C VAL A 14 -3.61 -9.04 7.49
N ILE A 15 -3.41 -8.39 6.34
CA ILE A 15 -2.56 -8.89 5.26
C ILE A 15 -1.44 -7.90 5.02
N ARG A 16 -0.21 -8.39 4.89
CA ARG A 16 0.94 -7.60 4.46
C ARG A 16 1.50 -8.11 3.14
N PHE A 17 1.52 -7.25 2.13
CA PHE A 17 2.25 -7.49 0.88
C PHE A 17 3.65 -6.89 1.00
N ALA A 18 4.69 -7.69 0.79
CA ALA A 18 6.08 -7.26 0.94
C ALA A 18 6.94 -7.71 -0.25
N GLY A 19 7.82 -6.82 -0.71
CA GLY A 19 8.68 -7.05 -1.87
C GLY A 19 9.69 -5.93 -2.04
N ASP A 20 10.40 -5.91 -3.17
CA ASP A 20 11.33 -4.82 -3.46
C ASP A 20 10.57 -3.54 -3.84
N SER A 21 11.19 -2.40 -3.58
CA SER A 21 10.77 -1.13 -4.18
C SER A 21 10.70 -1.23 -5.70
N GLY A 22 9.49 -1.05 -6.26
CA GLY A 22 9.21 -1.22 -7.68
C GLY A 22 8.49 -2.52 -8.05
N ASP A 23 8.36 -3.49 -7.14
CA ASP A 23 7.54 -4.70 -7.35
C ASP A 23 6.03 -4.43 -7.28
N GLY A 24 5.63 -3.19 -6.96
CA GLY A 24 4.25 -2.76 -6.99
C GLY A 24 3.42 -3.19 -5.77
N MET A 25 4.04 -3.40 -4.60
CA MET A 25 3.33 -3.76 -3.35
C MET A 25 2.28 -2.71 -2.96
N GLN A 26 2.63 -1.43 -3.11
CA GLN A 26 1.70 -0.31 -2.92
C GLN A 26 0.48 -0.40 -3.84
N LEU A 27 0.69 -0.77 -5.11
CA LEU A 27 -0.37 -0.93 -6.10
C LEU A 27 -1.26 -2.12 -5.73
N THR A 28 -0.67 -3.28 -5.43
CA THR A 28 -1.38 -4.48 -5.00
C THR A 28 -2.24 -4.21 -3.76
N GLY A 29 -1.64 -3.62 -2.72
CA GLY A 29 -2.33 -3.24 -1.50
C GLY A 29 -3.45 -2.23 -1.74
N THR A 30 -3.23 -1.22 -2.57
CA THR A 30 -4.26 -0.23 -2.94
C THR A 30 -5.43 -0.88 -3.69
N GLN A 31 -5.17 -1.79 -4.63
CA GLN A 31 -6.24 -2.50 -5.34
C GLN A 31 -7.05 -3.38 -4.38
N PHE A 32 -6.37 -4.11 -3.49
CA PHE A 32 -7.05 -4.91 -2.48
C PHE A 32 -7.92 -4.06 -1.55
N THR A 33 -7.38 -2.92 -1.11
CA THR A 33 -8.08 -1.91 -0.29
C THR A 33 -9.36 -1.43 -0.97
N ASN A 34 -9.26 -0.99 -2.24
CA ASN A 34 -10.41 -0.43 -2.96
C ASN A 34 -11.48 -1.48 -3.24
N THR A 35 -11.09 -2.70 -3.64
CA THR A 35 -12.03 -3.81 -3.86
C THR A 35 -12.75 -4.18 -2.55
N THR A 36 -12.01 -4.25 -1.44
CA THR A 36 -12.57 -4.56 -0.11
C THR A 36 -13.50 -3.46 0.41
N ALA A 37 -13.17 -2.18 0.15
CA ALA A 37 -14.05 -1.06 0.44
C ALA A 37 -15.37 -1.15 -0.34
N VAL A 38 -15.30 -1.44 -1.65
CA VAL A 38 -16.48 -1.58 -2.52
C VAL A 38 -17.33 -2.80 -2.14
N PHE A 39 -16.70 -3.88 -1.67
CA PHE A 39 -17.41 -5.05 -1.12
C PHE A 39 -18.25 -4.69 0.12
N GLY A 40 -17.83 -3.66 0.87
CA GLY A 40 -18.53 -3.12 2.03
C GLY A 40 -17.89 -3.47 3.36
N ASN A 41 -16.58 -3.73 3.39
CA ASN A 41 -15.83 -3.88 4.63
C ASN A 41 -15.28 -2.54 5.11
N ASP A 42 -15.13 -2.41 6.42
CA ASP A 42 -14.34 -1.34 7.01
C ASP A 42 -12.86 -1.71 7.00
N ILE A 43 -11.99 -0.71 6.84
CA ILE A 43 -10.58 -0.92 6.52
C ILE A 43 -9.66 0.14 7.13
N SER A 44 -8.42 -0.25 7.40
CA SER A 44 -7.31 0.66 7.70
C SER A 44 -6.03 0.13 7.06
N THR A 45 -5.20 1.02 6.51
CA THR A 45 -4.01 0.66 5.76
C THR A 45 -2.76 1.36 6.28
N LEU A 46 -1.61 0.71 6.08
CA LEU A 46 -0.30 1.25 6.38
C LEU A 46 0.64 0.93 5.21
N PRO A 47 0.89 1.88 4.30
CA PRO A 47 1.95 1.75 3.33
C PRO A 47 3.31 1.93 4.02
N ASP A 48 4.24 1.02 3.76
CA ASP A 48 5.60 1.03 4.28
C ASP A 48 6.61 1.19 3.14
N PHE A 49 7.38 2.27 3.20
CA PHE A 49 8.35 2.66 2.18
C PHE A 49 9.74 2.65 2.79
N PRO A 50 10.73 2.03 2.11
CA PRO A 50 12.10 2.13 2.57
C PRO A 50 12.61 3.56 2.44
N ALA A 51 13.56 3.92 3.29
CA ALA A 51 14.25 5.20 3.21
C ALA A 51 15.09 5.33 1.92
N GLU A 52 15.60 4.21 1.39
CA GLU A 52 16.40 4.19 0.18
C GLU A 52 15.52 4.16 -1.09
N ILE A 53 15.65 5.20 -1.92
CA ILE A 53 14.88 5.32 -3.18
C ILE A 53 15.29 4.24 -4.20
N ARG A 54 16.56 3.82 -4.20
CA ARG A 54 17.12 2.84 -5.15
C ARG A 54 18.09 1.87 -4.47
N ALA A 55 17.63 1.18 -3.43
CA ALA A 55 18.36 0.05 -2.90
C ALA A 55 18.54 -1.05 -3.98
N PRO A 56 19.63 -1.83 -3.95
CA PRO A 56 19.79 -2.98 -4.82
C PRO A 56 18.62 -3.97 -4.65
N ALA A 57 18.06 -4.47 -5.77
CA ALA A 57 16.98 -5.45 -5.74
C ALA A 57 17.39 -6.73 -4.99
N GLY A 58 16.52 -7.19 -4.09
CA GLY A 58 16.76 -8.31 -3.19
C GLY A 58 17.56 -7.99 -1.92
N SER A 59 17.77 -6.70 -1.59
CA SER A 59 18.45 -6.29 -0.37
C SER A 59 17.46 -5.80 0.71
N LEU A 60 17.85 -5.90 1.98
CA LEU A 60 17.00 -5.52 3.12
C LEU A 60 16.57 -4.04 3.11
N PRO A 61 17.46 -3.06 2.82
CA PRO A 61 17.07 -1.64 2.80
C PRO A 61 16.08 -1.28 1.69
N GLY A 62 15.88 -2.16 0.70
CA GLY A 62 14.97 -1.94 -0.42
C GLY A 62 13.56 -2.47 -0.24
N VAL A 63 13.29 -3.16 0.86
CA VAL A 63 12.01 -3.80 1.13
C VAL A 63 10.94 -2.73 1.32
N SER A 64 9.84 -2.87 0.58
CA SER A 64 8.62 -2.08 0.72
C SER A 64 7.46 -2.99 1.08
N GLY A 65 6.60 -2.52 1.98
CA GLY A 65 5.43 -3.20 2.48
C GLY A 65 4.14 -2.44 2.21
N PHE A 66 3.02 -3.15 2.17
CA PHE A 66 1.69 -2.56 2.30
C PHE A 66 0.86 -3.47 3.19
N GLN A 67 0.46 -2.95 4.36
CA GLN A 67 -0.41 -3.65 5.27
C GLN A 67 -1.85 -3.14 5.18
N ILE A 68 -2.80 -4.06 5.25
CA ILE A 68 -4.22 -3.77 5.34
C ILE A 68 -4.86 -4.60 6.44
N ASN A 69 -5.62 -3.95 7.32
CA ASN A 69 -6.59 -4.56 8.20
C ASN A 69 -7.99 -4.28 7.67
N PHE A 70 -8.83 -5.30 7.57
CA PHE A 70 -10.18 -5.18 7.06
C PHE A 70 -11.12 -6.14 7.78
N GLY A 71 -12.38 -5.74 7.95
CA GLY A 71 -13.32 -6.54 8.73
C GLY A 71 -14.79 -6.18 8.55
N SER A 72 -15.63 -6.93 9.28
CA SER A 72 -17.07 -6.70 9.42
C SER A 72 -17.41 -5.74 10.57
N GLN A 73 -16.40 -5.30 11.32
CA GLN A 73 -16.52 -4.39 12.45
C GLN A 73 -15.74 -3.10 12.17
N GLU A 74 -15.87 -2.12 13.05
CA GLU A 74 -15.10 -0.88 12.94
C GLU A 74 -13.59 -1.15 13.06
N ILE A 75 -12.82 -0.70 12.07
CA ILE A 75 -11.37 -0.87 12.00
C ILE A 75 -10.69 0.49 12.12
N ARG A 76 -9.95 0.69 13.22
CA ARG A 76 -9.26 1.97 13.50
C ARG A 76 -7.74 1.92 13.34
N THR A 77 -7.19 0.73 13.19
CA THR A 77 -5.74 0.50 13.11
C THR A 77 -5.42 -0.41 11.96
N PRO A 78 -4.25 -0.26 11.31
CA PRO A 78 -3.80 -1.17 10.25
C PRO A 78 -3.48 -2.58 10.75
N GLY A 79 -3.59 -2.83 12.05
CA GLY A 79 -3.29 -4.10 12.72
C GLY A 79 -1.85 -4.11 13.25
N ASP A 80 -1.63 -4.70 14.42
CA ASP A 80 -0.28 -4.76 15.00
C ASP A 80 0.59 -5.82 14.32
N ARG A 81 -0.02 -6.96 13.98
CA ARG A 81 0.65 -8.12 13.38
C ARG A 81 -0.17 -8.64 12.20
N PRO A 82 0.44 -8.94 11.04
CA PRO A 82 -0.27 -9.58 9.95
C PRO A 82 -0.62 -11.04 10.27
N ASP A 83 -1.79 -11.48 9.81
CA ASP A 83 -2.22 -12.89 9.77
C ASP A 83 -1.62 -13.60 8.55
N VAL A 84 -1.46 -12.84 7.45
CA VAL A 84 -0.89 -13.32 6.18
C VAL A 84 0.21 -12.38 5.72
N LEU A 85 1.39 -12.95 5.45
CA LEU A 85 2.52 -12.28 4.82
C LEU A 85 2.71 -12.81 3.39
N VAL A 86 2.56 -11.94 2.39
CA VAL A 86 2.91 -12.23 1.00
C VAL A 86 4.30 -11.68 0.73
N ALA A 87 5.32 -12.55 0.70
CA ALA A 87 6.72 -12.19 0.52
C ALA A 87 7.21 -12.52 -0.90
N MET A 88 7.53 -11.48 -1.67
CA MET A 88 7.95 -11.62 -3.07
C MET A 88 9.40 -12.10 -3.25
N ASN A 89 10.23 -12.06 -2.20
CA ASN A 89 11.63 -12.46 -2.21
C ASN A 89 12.13 -12.74 -0.77
N PRO A 90 13.36 -13.27 -0.59
CA PRO A 90 13.91 -13.58 0.73
C PRO A 90 14.10 -12.34 1.64
N ALA A 91 14.47 -11.18 1.08
CA ALA A 91 14.65 -9.95 1.85
C ALA A 91 13.33 -9.50 2.49
N ALA A 92 12.25 -9.52 1.71
CA ALA A 92 10.90 -9.22 2.17
C ALA A 92 10.44 -10.17 3.28
N LEU A 93 10.75 -11.47 3.14
CA LEU A 93 10.51 -12.44 4.21
C LEU A 93 11.30 -12.07 5.47
N LYS A 94 12.61 -11.83 5.36
CA LYS A 94 13.49 -11.57 6.51
C LYS A 94 13.07 -10.32 7.30
N VAL A 95 12.72 -9.25 6.61
CA VAL A 95 12.32 -7.98 7.23
C VAL A 95 10.98 -8.09 7.96
N ASN A 96 10.05 -8.93 7.49
CA ASN A 96 8.66 -8.90 7.95
C ASN A 96 8.23 -10.12 8.77
N LEU A 97 9.00 -11.22 8.77
CA LEU A 97 8.59 -12.48 9.41
C LEU A 97 8.36 -12.33 10.92
N ALA A 98 9.17 -11.51 11.60
CA ALA A 98 9.06 -11.30 13.05
C ALA A 98 7.72 -10.67 13.46
N ASP A 99 7.09 -9.89 12.57
CA ASP A 99 5.81 -9.24 12.84
C ASP A 99 4.62 -10.20 12.64
N LEU A 100 4.75 -11.22 11.79
CA LEU A 100 3.67 -12.16 11.48
C LEU A 100 3.24 -12.91 12.75
N VAL A 101 1.93 -13.08 12.94
CA VAL A 101 1.38 -13.86 14.07
C VAL A 101 1.91 -15.29 14.08
N GLU A 102 2.03 -15.89 15.26
CA GLU A 102 2.40 -17.31 15.40
C GLU A 102 1.35 -18.19 14.72
N GLY A 103 1.78 -19.19 13.94
CA GLY A 103 0.89 -19.99 13.10
C GLY A 103 0.33 -19.25 11.88
N GLY A 104 0.74 -17.99 11.66
CA GLY A 104 0.34 -17.18 10.51
C GLY A 104 0.73 -17.79 9.16
N THR A 105 0.12 -17.30 8.09
CA THR A 105 0.38 -17.82 6.73
C THR A 105 1.45 -17.00 6.03
N VAL A 106 2.45 -17.68 5.47
CA VAL A 106 3.49 -17.05 4.63
C VAL A 106 3.29 -17.53 3.20
N ILE A 107 3.00 -16.62 2.27
CA ILE A 107 2.97 -16.91 0.83
C ILE A 107 4.26 -16.40 0.22
N VAL A 108 5.08 -17.29 -0.33
CA VAL A 108 6.38 -16.94 -0.91
C VAL A 108 6.43 -17.14 -2.42
N ASN A 109 7.11 -16.23 -3.12
CA ASN A 109 7.56 -16.46 -4.48
C ASN A 109 8.78 -17.40 -4.48
N GLU A 110 8.56 -18.70 -4.60
CA GLU A 110 9.62 -19.71 -4.55
C GLU A 110 10.72 -19.47 -5.59
N ASP A 111 10.37 -18.98 -6.78
CA ASP A 111 11.33 -18.67 -7.85
C ASP A 111 12.39 -17.64 -7.42
N SER A 112 12.13 -16.84 -6.38
CA SER A 112 13.04 -15.81 -5.87
C SER A 112 14.02 -16.30 -4.80
N PHE A 113 13.90 -17.53 -4.30
CA PHE A 113 14.79 -18.12 -3.28
C PHE A 113 16.01 -18.81 -3.91
N GLN A 114 16.71 -18.07 -4.78
CA GLN A 114 17.96 -18.49 -5.40
C GLN A 114 19.16 -17.99 -4.59
N ALA A 115 20.31 -18.68 -4.67
CA ALA A 115 21.53 -18.35 -3.92
C ALA A 115 21.88 -16.84 -3.95
N SER A 116 21.85 -16.21 -5.12
CA SER A 116 22.18 -14.79 -5.28
C SER A 116 21.24 -13.82 -4.52
N ASN A 117 19.98 -14.19 -4.32
CA ASN A 117 19.03 -13.38 -3.54
C ASN A 117 19.11 -13.69 -2.04
N LEU A 118 19.42 -14.93 -1.68
CA LEU A 118 19.70 -15.33 -0.30
C LEU A 118 20.94 -14.58 0.23
N ASP A 119 22.01 -14.53 -0.56
CA ASP A 119 23.24 -13.80 -0.22
C ASP A 119 22.97 -12.32 0.03
N LYS A 120 22.20 -11.66 -0.85
CA LYS A 120 21.84 -10.23 -0.70
C LYS A 120 20.95 -9.95 0.50
N ALA A 121 20.09 -10.89 0.86
CA ALA A 121 19.27 -10.83 2.06
C ALA A 121 20.06 -11.25 3.33
N GLY A 122 21.29 -11.74 3.17
CA GLY A 122 22.16 -12.20 4.25
C GLY A 122 21.67 -13.48 4.92
N TYR A 123 21.14 -14.43 4.14
CA TYR A 123 20.84 -15.78 4.63
C TYR A 123 22.03 -16.70 4.44
N GLU A 124 22.31 -17.55 5.43
CA GLU A 124 23.34 -18.60 5.34
C GLU A 124 22.79 -19.89 4.68
N SER A 125 21.50 -20.17 4.88
CA SER A 125 20.75 -21.28 4.32
C SER A 125 19.43 -20.81 3.74
N ASN A 126 18.78 -21.65 2.91
CA ASN A 126 17.46 -21.33 2.41
C ASN A 126 16.42 -21.46 3.54
N PRO A 127 15.74 -20.38 3.96
CA PRO A 127 14.75 -20.43 5.04
C PRO A 127 13.55 -21.32 4.71
N LEU A 128 13.33 -21.65 3.43
CA LEU A 128 12.27 -22.57 3.03
C LEU A 128 12.59 -24.04 3.35
N ASP A 129 13.85 -24.36 3.66
CA ASP A 129 14.35 -25.73 3.78
C ASP A 129 15.10 -25.99 5.11
N ASP A 130 15.40 -24.96 5.92
CA ASP A 130 16.24 -25.06 7.13
C ASP A 130 15.47 -25.16 8.46
N GLY A 131 14.13 -25.28 8.40
CA GLY A 131 13.26 -25.39 9.58
C GLY A 131 12.90 -24.05 10.24
N SER A 132 13.45 -22.92 9.79
CA SER A 132 13.15 -21.59 10.37
C SER A 132 11.68 -21.18 10.26
N LEU A 133 10.91 -21.81 9.38
CA LEU A 133 9.49 -21.53 9.16
C LEU A 133 8.52 -22.56 9.76
N GLU A 134 8.99 -23.51 10.59
CA GLU A 134 8.15 -24.59 11.16
C GLU A 134 6.93 -24.07 11.96
N GLY A 135 7.02 -22.88 12.56
CA GLY A 135 5.93 -22.24 13.30
C GLY A 135 4.87 -21.55 12.44
N TYR A 136 4.97 -21.64 11.11
CA TYR A 136 4.10 -20.93 10.17
C TYR A 136 3.50 -21.86 9.12
N ARG A 137 2.35 -21.46 8.57
CA ARG A 137 1.79 -22.12 7.39
C ARG A 137 2.46 -21.55 6.13
N VAL A 138 3.45 -22.26 5.59
CA VAL A 138 4.17 -21.81 4.38
C VAL A 138 3.49 -22.31 3.11
N ILE A 139 3.17 -21.38 2.22
CA ILE A 139 2.62 -21.61 0.89
C ILE A 139 3.67 -21.18 -0.15
N ARG A 140 4.34 -22.16 -0.76
CA ARG A 140 5.35 -21.96 -1.80
C ARG A 140 4.67 -21.89 -3.15
N ILE A 141 4.74 -20.73 -3.81
CA ILE A 141 4.19 -20.55 -5.16
C ILE A 141 5.31 -20.09 -6.08
N PRO A 142 5.56 -20.76 -7.22
CA PRO A 142 6.47 -20.26 -8.24
C PRO A 142 5.80 -19.12 -9.02
N LEU A 143 5.59 -17.97 -8.35
CA LEU A 143 4.83 -16.82 -8.86
C LEU A 143 5.42 -16.29 -10.16
N THR A 144 6.74 -16.29 -10.29
CA THR A 144 7.41 -15.78 -11.50
C THR A 144 7.12 -16.70 -12.69
N THR A 145 7.30 -18.00 -12.49
CA THR A 145 7.10 -19.01 -13.52
C THR A 145 5.63 -19.07 -13.94
N LEU A 146 4.71 -19.10 -12.99
CA LEU A 146 3.27 -19.14 -13.26
C LEU A 146 2.77 -17.86 -13.94
N THR A 147 3.26 -16.69 -13.52
CA THR A 147 2.91 -15.41 -14.16
C THR A 147 3.38 -15.38 -15.61
N LEU A 148 4.64 -15.77 -15.88
CA LEU A 148 5.18 -15.78 -17.24
C LEU A 148 4.44 -16.76 -18.16
N ASN A 149 4.01 -17.91 -17.63
CA ASN A 149 3.20 -18.85 -18.37
C ASN A 149 1.81 -18.29 -18.68
N ALA A 150 1.18 -17.61 -17.71
CA ALA A 150 -0.15 -17.01 -17.86
C ALA A 150 -0.23 -15.92 -18.93
N ILE A 151 0.89 -15.26 -19.24
CA ILE A 151 0.94 -14.12 -20.18
C ILE A 151 1.71 -14.45 -21.47
N LYS A 152 2.05 -15.72 -21.70
CA LYS A 152 2.94 -16.13 -22.80
C LYS A 152 2.47 -15.64 -24.16
N ASP A 153 1.16 -15.55 -24.36
CA ASP A 153 0.55 -15.18 -25.63
C ASP A 153 0.39 -13.66 -25.83
N THR A 154 0.70 -12.83 -24.82
CA THR A 154 0.53 -11.37 -24.90
C THR A 154 1.69 -10.65 -25.61
N GLY A 155 2.76 -11.38 -25.95
CA GLY A 155 3.94 -10.83 -26.63
C GLY A 155 4.84 -9.94 -25.78
N LEU A 156 4.63 -9.89 -24.45
CA LEU A 156 5.52 -9.13 -23.56
C LEU A 156 6.84 -9.85 -23.32
N ASP A 157 7.92 -9.09 -23.17
CA ASP A 157 9.21 -9.66 -22.80
C ASP A 157 9.21 -10.18 -21.35
N ARG A 158 10.21 -10.99 -20.99
CA ARG A 158 10.33 -11.55 -19.63
C ARG A 158 10.37 -10.48 -18.54
N LYS A 159 11.01 -9.33 -18.79
CA LYS A 159 11.18 -8.25 -17.81
C LYS A 159 9.86 -7.52 -17.56
N GLN A 160 9.09 -7.27 -18.60
CA GLN A 160 7.74 -6.72 -18.54
C GLN A 160 6.80 -7.72 -17.88
N GLY A 161 6.93 -9.00 -18.22
CA GLY A 161 6.14 -10.07 -17.64
C GLY A 161 6.32 -10.24 -16.14
N GLN A 162 7.56 -10.16 -15.65
CA GLN A 162 7.86 -10.19 -14.22
C GLN A 162 7.17 -9.07 -13.42
N ARG A 163 6.85 -7.92 -14.04
CA ARG A 163 6.11 -6.83 -13.38
C ARG A 163 4.65 -7.15 -13.13
N CYS A 164 4.11 -8.22 -13.74
CA CYS A 164 2.72 -8.66 -13.55
C CYS A 164 2.57 -9.63 -12.36
N LYS A 165 3.68 -10.05 -11.72
CA LYS A 165 3.67 -11.03 -10.60
C LYS A 165 2.85 -10.54 -9.41
N ASN A 166 2.78 -9.22 -9.25
CA ASN A 166 2.02 -8.54 -8.20
C ASN A 166 0.50 -8.74 -8.36
N PHE A 167 -0.01 -8.82 -9.60
CA PHE A 167 -1.40 -9.14 -9.89
C PHE A 167 -1.70 -10.63 -9.74
N PHE A 168 -0.75 -11.51 -10.06
CA PHE A 168 -0.91 -12.93 -9.77
C PHE A 168 -1.07 -13.17 -8.27
N ALA A 169 -0.17 -12.59 -7.46
CA ALA A 169 -0.27 -12.65 -6.00
C ALA A 169 -1.58 -12.01 -5.49
N LEU A 170 -2.01 -10.88 -6.07
CA LEU A 170 -3.30 -10.27 -5.75
C LEU A 170 -4.48 -11.20 -6.03
N GLY A 171 -4.46 -11.92 -7.15
CA GLY A 171 -5.50 -12.88 -7.52
C GLY A 171 -5.62 -14.03 -6.53
N VAL A 172 -4.48 -14.57 -6.08
CA VAL A 172 -4.43 -15.59 -5.02
C VAL A 172 -5.10 -15.08 -3.74
N VAL A 173 -4.73 -13.88 -3.30
CA VAL A 173 -5.29 -13.30 -2.06
C VAL A 173 -6.76 -12.92 -2.22
N TYR A 174 -7.20 -12.52 -3.42
CA TYR A 174 -8.62 -12.31 -3.70
C TYR A 174 -9.44 -13.58 -3.54
N TRP A 175 -8.94 -14.71 -4.04
CA TRP A 175 -9.61 -15.99 -3.84
C TRP A 175 -9.63 -16.37 -2.34
N MET A 176 -8.51 -16.18 -1.63
CA MET A 176 -8.42 -16.51 -0.20
C MET A 176 -9.43 -15.78 0.69
N TYR A 177 -9.86 -14.59 0.30
CA TYR A 177 -10.77 -13.73 1.07
C TYR A 177 -12.08 -13.43 0.35
N ASP A 178 -12.48 -14.26 -0.62
CA ASP A 178 -13.75 -14.12 -1.35
C ASP A 178 -13.98 -12.70 -1.90
N ARG A 179 -12.96 -12.16 -2.60
CA ARG A 179 -13.01 -10.83 -3.20
C ARG A 179 -13.32 -10.89 -4.69
N PRO A 180 -14.26 -10.07 -5.18
CA PRO A 180 -14.60 -10.03 -6.60
C PRO A 180 -13.47 -9.40 -7.41
N LEU A 181 -13.22 -9.93 -8.61
CA LEU A 181 -12.17 -9.43 -9.50
C LEU A 181 -12.57 -8.14 -10.26
N ASP A 182 -13.87 -7.89 -10.43
CA ASP A 182 -14.41 -6.89 -11.38
C ASP A 182 -13.87 -5.49 -11.14
N HIS A 183 -13.78 -5.06 -9.87
CA HIS A 183 -13.29 -3.73 -9.53
C HIS A 183 -11.87 -3.52 -10.04
N THR A 184 -10.98 -4.47 -9.78
CA THR A 184 -9.58 -4.42 -10.23
C THR A 184 -9.48 -4.59 -11.74
N LEU A 185 -10.27 -5.47 -12.36
CA LEU A 185 -10.29 -5.63 -13.83
C LEU A 185 -10.67 -4.34 -14.54
N ASN A 186 -11.71 -3.65 -14.06
CA ASN A 186 -12.12 -2.34 -14.58
C ASN A 186 -11.04 -1.27 -14.39
N TRP A 187 -10.32 -1.32 -13.26
CA TRP A 187 -9.19 -0.43 -13.02
C TRP A 187 -8.02 -0.71 -13.97
N ILE A 188 -7.67 -1.98 -14.21
CA ILE A 188 -6.63 -2.39 -15.17
C ILE A 188 -7.00 -1.87 -16.56
N GLN A 189 -8.26 -2.04 -16.99
CA GLN A 189 -8.76 -1.49 -18.25
C GLN A 189 -8.59 0.03 -18.33
N SER A 190 -8.98 0.75 -17.27
CA SER A 190 -8.90 2.21 -17.23
C SER A 190 -7.46 2.71 -17.28
N LYS A 191 -6.53 2.02 -16.62
CA LYS A 191 -5.12 2.42 -16.53
C LYS A 191 -4.29 2.01 -17.74
N PHE A 192 -4.49 0.80 -18.24
CA PHE A 192 -3.66 0.19 -19.27
C PHE A 192 -4.35 0.03 -20.62
N GLY A 193 -5.60 0.49 -20.78
CA GLY A 193 -6.36 0.35 -22.03
C GLY A 193 -5.73 0.98 -23.28
N ARG A 194 -4.74 1.86 -23.12
CA ARG A 194 -3.94 2.40 -24.23
C ARG A 194 -2.83 1.45 -24.71
N ASN A 195 -2.50 0.42 -23.93
CA ASN A 195 -1.50 -0.59 -24.24
C ASN A 195 -2.12 -1.99 -24.10
N PRO A 196 -2.69 -2.54 -25.19
CA PRO A 196 -3.42 -3.81 -25.16
C PRO A 196 -2.62 -4.98 -24.59
N ALA A 197 -1.33 -5.11 -24.94
CA ALA A 197 -0.48 -6.20 -24.44
C ALA A 197 -0.29 -6.14 -22.92
N VAL A 198 -0.10 -4.94 -22.35
CA VAL A 198 0.03 -4.74 -20.90
C VAL A 198 -1.31 -4.95 -20.19
N LEU A 199 -2.41 -4.47 -20.78
CA LEU A 199 -3.76 -4.71 -20.27
C LEU A 199 -4.06 -6.21 -20.17
N GLU A 200 -3.83 -6.94 -21.27
CA GLU A 200 -4.07 -8.37 -21.36
C GLU A 200 -3.20 -9.14 -20.38
N ALA A 201 -1.91 -8.82 -20.29
CA ALA A 201 -0.98 -9.49 -19.37
C ALA A 201 -1.37 -9.32 -17.89
N ASN A 202 -1.71 -8.10 -17.46
CA ASN A 202 -2.12 -7.88 -16.06
C ASN A 202 -3.49 -8.53 -15.76
N THR A 203 -4.40 -8.52 -16.74
CA THR A 203 -5.70 -9.19 -16.63
C THR A 203 -5.54 -10.71 -16.50
N ALA A 204 -4.71 -11.30 -17.36
CA ALA A 204 -4.41 -12.72 -17.34
C ALA A 204 -3.70 -13.10 -16.03
N ALA A 205 -2.68 -12.37 -15.61
CA ALA A 205 -1.98 -12.61 -14.34
C ALA A 205 -2.95 -12.63 -13.15
N LEU A 206 -3.86 -11.64 -13.05
CA LEU A 206 -4.86 -11.59 -11.97
C LEU A 206 -5.79 -12.80 -11.97
N LYS A 207 -6.38 -13.13 -13.14
CA LYS A 207 -7.32 -14.25 -13.28
C LYS A 207 -6.64 -15.60 -13.02
N HIS A 208 -5.44 -15.80 -13.55
CA HIS A 208 -4.68 -17.03 -13.32
C HIS A 208 -4.28 -17.19 -11.86
N GLY A 209 -3.93 -16.12 -11.15
CA GLY A 209 -3.67 -16.16 -9.71
C GLY A 209 -4.90 -16.61 -8.91
N PHE A 210 -6.08 -16.08 -9.24
CA PHE A 210 -7.34 -16.48 -8.62
C PHE A 210 -7.67 -17.96 -8.89
N ASN A 211 -7.63 -18.36 -10.16
CA ASN A 211 -7.93 -19.74 -10.57
C ASN A 211 -6.90 -20.75 -10.01
N TYR A 212 -5.64 -20.35 -9.88
CA TYR A 212 -4.61 -21.18 -9.26
C TYR A 212 -4.94 -21.48 -7.80
N ALA A 213 -5.35 -20.47 -7.03
CA ALA A 213 -5.75 -20.67 -5.64
C ALA A 213 -7.02 -21.52 -5.52
N GLU A 214 -7.95 -21.37 -6.46
CA GLU A 214 -9.16 -22.20 -6.54
C GLU A 214 -8.86 -23.68 -6.81
N THR A 215 -8.02 -23.96 -7.81
CA THR A 215 -7.80 -25.32 -8.32
C THR A 215 -6.76 -26.13 -7.55
N THR A 216 -5.81 -25.47 -6.88
CA THR A 216 -4.75 -26.18 -6.14
C THR A 216 -5.18 -26.56 -4.74
N GLU A 217 -4.84 -27.76 -4.26
CA GLU A 217 -5.16 -28.20 -2.89
C GLU A 217 -4.29 -27.55 -1.80
N ILE A 218 -3.35 -26.68 -2.19
CA ILE A 218 -2.45 -25.94 -1.28
C ILE A 218 -3.26 -25.07 -0.30
N PHE A 219 -4.38 -24.54 -0.78
CA PHE A 219 -5.32 -23.79 0.04
C PHE A 219 -6.42 -24.72 0.55
N THR A 220 -6.32 -25.08 1.83
CA THR A 220 -7.32 -25.90 2.53
C THR A 220 -8.59 -25.14 2.90
N THR A 221 -8.52 -23.81 2.97
CA THR A 221 -9.58 -22.96 3.51
C THR A 221 -9.58 -21.64 2.74
N HIS A 222 -10.77 -21.15 2.41
CA HIS A 222 -10.95 -19.74 2.04
C HIS A 222 -11.79 -19.06 3.13
N TYR A 223 -11.51 -17.77 3.34
CA TYR A 223 -12.12 -16.99 4.41
C TYR A 223 -13.23 -16.11 3.85
N SER A 224 -14.36 -16.07 4.55
CA SER A 224 -15.42 -15.10 4.27
C SER A 224 -15.47 -14.08 5.40
N ILE A 225 -15.51 -12.81 5.03
CA ILE A 225 -15.69 -11.70 5.97
C ILE A 225 -16.96 -10.99 5.57
N ARG A 226 -17.95 -10.98 6.47
CA ARG A 226 -19.22 -10.29 6.24
C ARG A 226 -19.01 -8.79 6.06
N LYS A 227 -19.97 -8.12 5.41
CA LYS A 227 -19.96 -6.66 5.27
C LYS A 227 -20.01 -5.98 6.64
N ALA A 228 -19.36 -4.84 6.75
CA ALA A 228 -19.39 -4.04 7.96
C ALA A 228 -20.74 -3.34 8.15
N SER A 229 -21.14 -3.15 9.41
CA SER A 229 -22.29 -2.32 9.75
C SER A 229 -21.90 -0.84 9.69
N LEU A 230 -22.00 -0.26 8.49
CA LEU A 230 -21.67 1.13 8.21
C LEU A 230 -22.94 1.99 8.17
N ALA A 231 -22.86 3.21 8.71
CA ALA A 231 -23.95 4.17 8.59
C ALA A 231 -24.25 4.50 7.12
N PRO A 232 -25.52 4.69 6.71
CA PRO A 232 -25.81 5.07 5.32
C PRO A 232 -25.14 6.40 4.96
N GLY A 233 -24.41 6.44 3.84
CA GLY A 233 -23.70 7.65 3.43
C GLY A 233 -22.81 7.49 2.20
N LYS A 234 -22.16 8.60 1.81
CA LYS A 234 -21.12 8.60 0.78
C LYS A 234 -19.76 8.51 1.45
N TYR A 235 -19.07 7.40 1.22
CA TYR A 235 -17.75 7.14 1.77
C TYR A 235 -16.65 7.58 0.81
N ARG A 236 -15.52 8.02 1.36
CA ARG A 236 -14.33 8.38 0.61
C ARG A 236 -13.09 7.81 1.32
N ASN A 237 -12.29 7.05 0.58
CA ASN A 237 -10.96 6.64 1.02
C ASN A 237 -10.01 7.85 0.93
N LEU A 238 -9.28 8.15 2.00
CA LEU A 238 -8.41 9.31 2.14
C LEU A 238 -7.18 8.95 2.97
N THR A 239 -6.02 9.50 2.61
CA THR A 239 -4.86 9.53 3.51
C THR A 239 -4.98 10.68 4.52
N GLY A 240 -4.20 10.64 5.60
CA GLY A 240 -4.14 11.75 6.56
C GLY A 240 -3.75 13.09 5.91
N ASN A 241 -2.75 13.07 5.02
CA ASN A 241 -2.32 14.26 4.27
C ASN A 241 -3.44 14.84 3.41
N GLN A 242 -4.22 13.99 2.73
CA GLN A 242 -5.38 14.43 1.95
C GLN A 242 -6.50 14.99 2.84
N ALA A 243 -6.75 14.37 4.00
CA ALA A 243 -7.74 14.85 4.95
C ALA A 243 -7.39 16.25 5.48
N ILE A 244 -6.13 16.50 5.83
CA ILE A 244 -5.64 17.82 6.26
C ILE A 244 -5.78 18.85 5.14
N ALA A 245 -5.39 18.52 3.90
CA ALA A 245 -5.54 19.42 2.77
C ALA A 245 -7.01 19.80 2.52
N LEU A 246 -7.92 18.82 2.52
CA LEU A 246 -9.36 19.05 2.38
C LEU A 246 -9.93 19.87 3.54
N GLY A 247 -9.49 19.60 4.76
CA GLY A 247 -9.87 20.37 5.95
C GLY A 247 -9.47 21.83 5.83
N ALA A 248 -8.24 22.12 5.40
CA ALA A 248 -7.74 23.48 5.19
C ALA A 248 -8.53 24.23 4.11
N VAL A 249 -8.82 23.58 2.97
CA VAL A 249 -9.68 24.15 1.91
C VAL A 249 -11.10 24.41 2.43
N THR A 250 -11.64 23.50 3.23
CA THR A 250 -12.97 23.67 3.82
C THR A 250 -13.00 24.85 4.79
N ALA A 251 -11.97 25.01 5.62
CA ALA A 251 -11.84 26.14 6.54
C ALA A 251 -11.79 27.48 5.77
N MET A 252 -10.98 27.54 4.70
CA MET A 252 -10.87 28.69 3.80
C MET A 252 -12.24 29.12 3.24
N GLU A 253 -12.97 28.18 2.65
CA GLU A 253 -14.30 28.42 2.07
C GLU A 253 -15.32 28.87 3.13
N LYS A 254 -15.30 28.24 4.31
CA LYS A 254 -16.24 28.56 5.39
C LYS A 254 -15.95 29.90 6.07
N SER A 255 -14.68 30.30 6.16
CA SER A 255 -14.29 31.57 6.77
C SER A 255 -14.30 32.75 5.78
N GLY A 256 -14.33 32.48 4.47
CA GLY A 256 -14.18 33.51 3.44
C GLY A 256 -12.80 34.19 3.45
N ARG A 257 -11.77 33.50 3.93
CA ARG A 257 -10.38 34.02 4.02
C ARG A 257 -9.51 33.31 3.02
N GLU A 258 -8.47 33.95 2.49
CA GLU A 258 -7.51 33.29 1.61
C GLU A 258 -6.66 32.27 2.39
N LEU A 259 -6.37 31.11 1.79
CA LEU A 259 -5.45 30.11 2.34
C LEU A 259 -4.07 30.25 1.72
N PHE A 260 -3.06 30.42 2.57
CA PHE A 260 -1.65 30.32 2.21
C PHE A 260 -1.02 29.13 2.93
N TYR A 261 -0.35 28.27 2.18
CA TYR A 261 0.41 27.15 2.71
C TYR A 261 1.89 27.27 2.32
N GLY A 262 2.76 27.53 3.30
CA GLY A 262 4.21 27.59 3.13
C GLY A 262 4.90 26.36 3.73
N SER A 263 5.72 25.63 2.98
CA SER A 263 6.47 24.49 3.52
C SER A 263 7.81 24.26 2.83
N TYR A 264 8.72 23.62 3.54
CA TYR A 264 9.92 23.00 2.97
C TYR A 264 9.69 21.49 2.81
N PRO A 265 10.15 20.84 1.73
CA PRO A 265 9.93 19.41 1.53
C PRO A 265 10.58 18.54 2.62
N ILE A 266 9.77 17.82 3.38
CA ILE A 266 10.21 16.84 4.38
C ILE A 266 9.20 15.69 4.49
N THR A 267 9.67 14.44 4.56
CA THR A 267 8.81 13.28 4.78
C THR A 267 8.32 13.26 6.23
N PRO A 268 7.01 13.02 6.50
CA PRO A 268 5.91 12.67 5.58
C PRO A 268 5.03 13.86 5.12
N ALA A 269 5.42 15.11 5.40
CA ALA A 269 4.58 16.29 5.23
C ALA A 269 4.53 16.86 3.79
N SER A 270 5.50 16.53 2.93
CA SER A 270 5.60 17.06 1.55
C SER A 270 4.33 16.88 0.71
N GLU A 271 3.58 15.79 0.91
CA GLU A 271 2.36 15.52 0.16
C GLU A 271 1.25 16.53 0.42
N ILE A 272 1.23 17.19 1.59
CA ILE A 272 0.22 18.21 1.91
C ILE A 272 0.33 19.38 0.92
N LEU A 273 1.55 19.82 0.60
CA LEU A 273 1.78 20.85 -0.43
C LEU A 273 1.25 20.38 -1.79
N GLN A 274 1.59 19.15 -2.17
CA GLN A 274 1.21 18.58 -3.45
C GLN A 274 -0.32 18.51 -3.59
N GLU A 275 -1.02 18.05 -2.56
CA GLU A 275 -2.48 18.00 -2.55
C GLU A 275 -3.10 19.40 -2.60
N LEU A 276 -2.66 20.33 -1.74
CA LEU A 276 -3.15 21.72 -1.74
C LEU A 276 -2.92 22.43 -3.09
N SER A 277 -1.83 22.13 -3.79
CA SER A 277 -1.52 22.72 -5.09
C SER A 277 -2.55 22.40 -6.19
N ARG A 278 -3.36 21.35 -6.00
CA ARG A 278 -4.47 20.97 -6.91
C ARG A 278 -5.71 21.84 -6.70
N TYR A 279 -5.79 22.56 -5.59
CA TYR A 279 -6.95 23.38 -5.20
C TYR A 279 -6.78 24.87 -5.51
N LYS A 280 -5.81 25.26 -6.36
CA LYS A 280 -5.58 26.66 -6.79
C LYS A 280 -6.84 27.36 -7.33
N LYS A 281 -7.76 26.61 -7.94
CA LYS A 281 -9.04 27.14 -8.44
C LYS A 281 -9.94 27.72 -7.35
N PHE A 282 -9.75 27.31 -6.10
CA PHE A 282 -10.44 27.86 -4.93
C PHE A 282 -9.67 29.04 -4.30
N GLY A 283 -8.56 29.49 -4.91
CA GLY A 283 -7.73 30.57 -4.38
C GLY A 283 -6.63 30.13 -3.41
N VAL A 284 -6.42 28.81 -3.23
CA VAL A 284 -5.33 28.27 -2.42
C VAL A 284 -3.96 28.68 -2.99
N LYS A 285 -3.14 29.31 -2.16
CA LYS A 285 -1.76 29.68 -2.48
C LYS A 285 -0.79 28.73 -1.79
N THR A 286 0.04 28.03 -2.56
CA THR A 286 1.09 27.15 -2.04
C THR A 286 2.46 27.75 -2.32
N PHE A 287 3.36 27.74 -1.34
CA PHE A 287 4.71 28.26 -1.43
C PHE A 287 5.70 27.20 -0.94
N GLN A 288 6.60 26.77 -1.83
CA GLN A 288 7.73 25.93 -1.45
C GLN A 288 8.89 26.85 -1.09
N ALA A 289 9.19 26.92 0.20
CA ALA A 289 10.28 27.75 0.70
C ALA A 289 11.65 27.06 0.52
N GLU A 290 12.71 27.83 0.71
CA GLU A 290 14.11 27.40 0.71
C GLU A 290 14.48 26.60 1.96
N ASP A 291 13.82 26.85 3.09
CA ASP A 291 14.01 26.16 4.37
C ASP A 291 12.75 26.26 5.27
N GLU A 292 12.77 25.60 6.42
CA GLU A 292 11.66 25.64 7.37
C GLU A 292 11.42 26.99 8.04
N ILE A 293 12.44 27.84 8.15
CA ILE A 293 12.37 29.17 8.78
C ILE A 293 11.59 30.11 7.86
N ALA A 294 11.98 30.19 6.59
CA ALA A 294 11.28 30.94 5.55
C ALA A 294 9.84 30.43 5.37
N ALA A 295 9.62 29.11 5.43
CA ALA A 295 8.29 28.53 5.32
C ALA A 295 7.32 29.00 6.42
N ILE A 296 7.75 29.00 7.69
CA ILE A 296 6.88 29.47 8.79
C ILE A 296 6.76 31.00 8.81
N GLY A 297 7.83 31.72 8.49
CA GLY A 297 7.79 33.19 8.39
C GLY A 297 6.79 33.66 7.34
N ALA A 298 6.79 33.04 6.16
CA ALA A 298 5.82 33.34 5.11
C ALA A 298 4.38 32.99 5.53
N ALA A 299 4.17 31.85 6.21
CA ALA A 299 2.86 31.48 6.73
C ALA A 299 2.35 32.47 7.80
N LEU A 300 3.21 32.87 8.73
CA LEU A 300 2.87 33.87 9.74
C LEU A 300 2.54 35.23 9.10
N GLY A 301 3.32 35.66 8.12
CA GLY A 301 3.04 36.88 7.36
C GLY A 301 1.67 36.85 6.65
N ALA A 302 1.32 35.71 6.06
CA ALA A 302 -0.01 35.52 5.46
C ALA A 302 -1.14 35.59 6.50
N SER A 303 -0.91 35.04 7.70
CA SER A 303 -1.85 35.15 8.83
C SER A 303 -2.00 36.60 9.30
N PHE A 304 -0.89 37.32 9.45
CA PHE A 304 -0.88 38.74 9.84
C PHE A 304 -1.62 39.64 8.84
N ALA A 305 -1.56 39.31 7.54
CA ALA A 305 -2.30 40.00 6.49
C ALA A 305 -3.82 39.69 6.48
N GLY A 306 -4.32 38.88 7.42
CA GLY A 306 -5.75 38.54 7.56
C GLY A 306 -6.17 37.23 6.89
N GLY A 307 -5.24 36.50 6.25
CA GLY A 307 -5.48 35.19 5.67
C GLY A 307 -5.41 34.04 6.69
N ILE A 308 -5.54 32.81 6.19
CA ILE A 308 -5.18 31.60 6.92
C ILE A 308 -3.76 31.23 6.50
N GLY A 309 -2.80 31.45 7.39
CA GLY A 309 -1.42 31.00 7.22
C GLY A 309 -1.21 29.60 7.79
N LEU A 310 -0.80 28.65 6.94
CA LEU A 310 -0.52 27.27 7.33
C LEU A 310 0.89 26.85 6.92
N THR A 311 1.53 26.00 7.72
CA THR A 311 2.81 25.34 7.39
C THR A 311 2.74 23.88 7.82
N GLY A 312 3.51 23.01 7.17
CA GLY A 312 3.62 21.58 7.50
C GLY A 312 5.09 21.16 7.55
N THR A 313 5.41 20.24 8.47
CA THR A 313 6.78 19.78 8.70
C THR A 313 6.82 18.46 9.48
N SER A 314 8.01 17.98 9.83
CA SER A 314 8.27 16.84 10.72
C SER A 314 9.27 17.25 11.81
N GLY A 315 9.68 16.32 12.68
CA GLY A 315 10.50 16.58 13.88
C GLY A 315 11.64 17.59 13.70
N PRO A 316 12.57 17.39 12.73
CA PRO A 316 13.68 18.31 12.50
C PRO A 316 13.23 19.74 12.18
N GLY A 317 12.20 19.87 11.34
CA GLY A 317 11.70 21.17 10.92
C GLY A 317 10.86 21.88 11.99
N VAL A 318 10.24 21.16 12.94
CA VAL A 318 9.63 21.79 14.13
C VAL A 318 10.68 22.52 14.95
N ALA A 319 11.87 21.94 15.13
CA ALA A 319 12.95 22.58 15.87
C ALA A 319 13.40 23.90 15.20
N LEU A 320 13.54 23.92 13.88
CA LEU A 320 13.90 25.12 13.12
C LEU A 320 12.81 26.20 13.16
N LYS A 321 11.54 25.81 13.29
CA LYS A 321 10.40 26.75 13.37
C LYS A 321 10.21 27.38 14.75
N GLY A 322 10.94 26.93 15.78
CA GLY A 322 10.72 27.32 17.18
C GLY A 322 10.70 28.82 17.43
N GLU A 323 11.61 29.57 16.79
CA GLU A 323 11.68 31.04 16.93
C GLU A 323 10.40 31.72 16.44
N PHE A 324 9.92 31.36 15.25
CA PHE A 324 8.69 31.92 14.66
C PHE A 324 7.41 31.44 15.36
N ILE A 325 7.41 30.23 15.94
CA ILE A 325 6.31 29.80 16.82
C ILE A 325 6.24 30.72 18.05
N GLY A 326 7.38 31.04 18.65
CA GLY A 326 7.46 32.02 19.74
C GLY A 326 6.95 33.41 19.31
N LEU A 327 7.38 33.89 18.14
CA LEU A 327 6.90 35.15 17.58
C LEU A 327 5.38 35.16 17.40
N ALA A 328 4.80 34.08 16.85
CA ALA A 328 3.36 33.95 16.63
C ALA A 328 2.52 33.98 17.91
N VAL A 329 3.08 33.62 19.07
CA VAL A 329 2.41 33.73 20.38
C VAL A 329 2.44 35.17 20.90
N MET A 330 3.49 35.92 20.56
CA MET A 330 3.69 37.29 21.04
C MET A 330 2.89 38.34 20.26
N THR A 331 2.44 38.02 19.04
CA THR A 331 1.73 38.92 18.12
C THR A 331 0.28 38.52 17.93
#